data_AF-A0A8J3EVI4-F1
#
_entry.id   AF-A0A8J3EVI4-F1
#
_cell.length_a   1.000
_cell.length_b   1.000
_cell.length_c   1.000
_cell.angle_alpha   90.00
_cell.angle_beta   90.00
_cell.angle_gamma   90.00
#
_symmetry.space_group_name_H-M   'P 1'
#
loop_
_entity.id
_entity.type
_entity.pdbx_description
1 polymer ?
#
loop_
_entity_poly.entity_id
_entity_poly.type
_entity_poly.pdbx_seq_one_letter_code
_entity_poly.pdbx_strand_id
1 'polypeptide(L)'
;MQRFADLLDRLILTPSRNGKLRLMEDYFRAVPDPERGWAVAAITRDLDIRSVKPAMLREMTAERVDAELFALSYDYVGDLGETISLIWPGKRGANYQATLTEVVETLNSMSRTEARGTVATWLDALDPTARWALIKLITGGLRIGVGARLVKQALANFGDRPIQEIEELWHGLAPPYTKLFEWLEGKADKPENAMKAPFRPVMLAHAIEEADKARIDLSENAFEWKWDGIRVQAVAEGGQTRLYSRTGDDISNAFPDLVESMAFDAAIDGELLVYDPSEPPFAVRPFNDLQQRLNRKTVTKRMLTDYPAFIRAYDLLWHDGQDLRGLPFEERRALLERFIETEKPARFDLSPNVVVESWEHLAELRANPPLDAIEGLMLKKLSSVYVPGRPKGEWWKWKRQPFLIDAVLMYAQRGHGKRSSYYSDYTFGCWREDENGEDELVPVGKAYHGFTDEELKKIDRYVRNNTIDRFGPVRSVKASKEEGLVLEVAFEGLARSKRHKSGVSMRFPRISRLRWDKPAAEADRLETLEAMIPE
;
A
#
# COMPACT_ATOMS: atom_id res chain seq x y z
N MET A 1 16.24 4.44 -24.40
CA MET A 1 14.77 4.63 -24.26
C MET A 1 13.95 3.57 -24.98
N GLN A 2 14.17 3.30 -26.28
CA GLN A 2 13.35 2.34 -27.04
C GLN A 2 13.27 0.94 -26.39
N ARG A 3 14.42 0.35 -26.05
CA ARG A 3 14.46 -0.96 -25.37
C ARG A 3 13.65 -0.98 -24.07
N PHE A 4 13.67 0.12 -23.31
CA PHE A 4 12.88 0.25 -22.10
C PHE A 4 11.39 0.35 -22.42
N ALA A 5 11.01 1.11 -23.45
CA ALA A 5 9.63 1.19 -23.93
C ALA A 5 9.10 -0.19 -24.37
N ASP A 6 9.89 -0.94 -25.15
CA ASP A 6 9.56 -2.29 -25.59
C ASP A 6 9.42 -3.26 -24.41
N LEU A 7 10.28 -3.14 -23.38
CA LEU A 7 10.14 -3.91 -22.14
C LEU A 7 8.81 -3.60 -21.46
N LEU A 8 8.49 -2.33 -21.25
CA LEU A 8 7.25 -1.91 -20.57
C LEU A 8 6.00 -2.39 -21.33
N ASP A 9 6.01 -2.31 -22.66
CA ASP A 9 4.92 -2.77 -23.53
C ASP A 9 4.72 -4.30 -23.45
N ARG A 10 5.81 -5.07 -23.52
CA ARG A 10 5.75 -6.53 -23.36
C ARG A 10 5.28 -6.93 -21.95
N LEU A 11 5.69 -6.19 -20.92
CA LEU A 11 5.29 -6.46 -19.53
C LEU A 11 3.81 -6.19 -19.28
N ILE A 12 3.22 -5.16 -19.90
CA ILE A 12 1.79 -4.87 -19.75
C ILE A 12 0.93 -5.91 -20.48
N LEU A 13 1.36 -6.39 -21.65
CA LEU A 13 0.65 -7.38 -22.46
C LEU A 13 0.81 -8.83 -21.97
N THR A 14 1.78 -9.10 -21.10
CA THR A 14 2.03 -10.46 -20.57
C THR A 14 1.27 -10.68 -19.25
N PRO A 15 0.25 -11.55 -19.19
CA PRO A 15 -0.48 -11.79 -17.94
C PRO A 15 0.28 -12.71 -16.96
N SER A 16 1.12 -13.62 -17.47
CA SER A 16 1.76 -14.65 -16.66
C SER A 16 2.94 -14.13 -15.85
N ARG A 17 3.01 -14.51 -14.56
CA ARG A 17 4.13 -14.16 -13.68
C ARG A 17 5.49 -14.62 -14.25
N ASN A 18 5.56 -15.86 -14.71
CA ASN A 18 6.80 -16.45 -15.22
C ASN A 18 7.20 -15.88 -16.59
N GLY A 19 6.24 -15.40 -17.38
CA GLY A 19 6.54 -14.64 -18.60
C GLY A 19 7.20 -13.30 -18.28
N LYS A 20 6.67 -12.57 -17.29
CA LYS A 20 7.27 -11.29 -16.85
C LYS A 20 8.68 -11.45 -16.27
N LEU A 21 8.94 -12.50 -15.50
CA LEU A 21 10.28 -12.82 -15.00
C LEU A 21 11.28 -12.96 -16.15
N ARG A 22 10.95 -13.81 -17.14
CA ARG A 22 11.78 -14.02 -18.33
C ARG A 22 12.05 -12.71 -19.09
N LEU A 23 11.03 -11.87 -19.29
CA LEU A 23 11.18 -10.57 -19.95
C LEU A 23 12.20 -9.66 -19.25
N MET A 24 12.17 -9.61 -17.91
CA MET A 24 13.11 -8.81 -17.13
C MET A 24 14.51 -9.42 -17.12
N GLU A 25 14.63 -10.74 -16.97
CA GLU A 25 15.91 -11.45 -17.03
C GLU A 25 16.62 -11.25 -18.38
N ASP A 26 15.87 -11.40 -19.49
CA ASP A 26 16.37 -11.15 -20.85
C ASP A 26 16.86 -9.70 -21.00
N TYR A 27 16.11 -8.74 -20.44
CA TYR A 27 16.48 -7.33 -20.47
C TYR A 27 17.77 -7.06 -19.67
N PHE A 28 17.91 -7.64 -18.47
CA PHE A 28 19.11 -7.49 -17.64
C PHE A 28 20.37 -8.09 -18.30
N ARG A 29 20.22 -9.15 -19.10
CA ARG A 29 21.31 -9.74 -19.90
C ARG A 29 21.67 -8.89 -21.13
N ALA A 30 20.68 -8.30 -21.79
CA ALA A 30 20.87 -7.64 -23.09
C ALA A 30 21.23 -6.15 -23.01
N VAL A 31 20.95 -5.49 -21.89
CA VAL A 31 21.14 -4.04 -21.70
C VAL A 31 22.30 -3.81 -20.74
N PRO A 32 23.34 -3.04 -21.13
CA PRO A 32 24.48 -2.78 -20.26
C PRO A 32 24.17 -1.77 -19.15
N ASP A 33 25.07 -1.69 -18.17
CA ASP A 33 25.06 -0.62 -17.18
C ASP A 33 25.46 0.73 -17.82
N PRO A 34 24.93 1.87 -17.32
CA PRO A 34 23.97 1.99 -16.22
C PRO A 34 22.49 1.87 -16.64
N GLU A 35 22.18 1.61 -17.92
CA GLU A 35 20.79 1.62 -18.44
C GLU A 35 19.89 0.59 -17.75
N ARG A 36 20.36 -0.65 -17.58
CA ARG A 36 19.56 -1.70 -16.91
C ARG A 36 19.24 -1.33 -15.45
N GLY A 37 20.17 -0.65 -14.80
CA GLY A 37 20.01 -0.07 -13.47
C GLY A 37 18.92 0.98 -13.36
N TRP A 38 18.89 1.92 -14.30
CA TRP A 38 17.82 2.92 -14.37
C TRP A 38 16.46 2.29 -14.66
N ALA A 39 16.40 1.24 -15.48
CA ALA A 39 15.17 0.52 -15.73
C ALA A 39 14.65 -0.19 -14.47
N VAL A 40 15.54 -0.81 -13.69
CA VAL A 40 15.21 -1.37 -12.37
C VAL A 40 14.63 -0.28 -11.47
N ALA A 41 15.33 0.85 -11.31
CA ALA A 41 14.88 1.96 -10.47
C ALA A 41 13.50 2.50 -10.88
N ALA A 42 13.26 2.64 -12.19
CA ALA A 42 11.98 3.08 -12.73
C ALA A 42 10.85 2.09 -12.41
N ILE A 43 11.10 0.79 -12.55
CA ILE A 43 10.09 -0.26 -12.32
C ILE A 43 9.80 -0.45 -10.83
N THR A 44 10.82 -0.35 -9.97
CA THR A 44 10.67 -0.44 -8.52
C THR A 44 10.15 0.85 -7.87
N ARG A 45 10.09 1.95 -8.64
CA ARG A 45 9.72 3.31 -8.18
C ARG A 45 10.74 3.95 -7.24
N ASP A 46 11.99 3.51 -7.34
CA ASP A 46 13.12 4.09 -6.60
C ASP A 46 13.74 5.30 -7.35
N LEU A 47 13.18 5.65 -8.53
CA LEU A 47 13.56 6.82 -9.32
C LEU A 47 12.56 7.98 -9.11
N ASP A 48 13.07 9.16 -8.73
CA ASP A 48 12.29 10.39 -8.58
C ASP A 48 12.81 11.48 -9.53
N ILE A 49 12.00 11.85 -10.54
CA ILE A 49 12.29 12.95 -11.47
C ILE A 49 11.52 14.19 -10.99
N ARG A 50 12.18 15.05 -10.21
CA ARG A 50 11.53 16.18 -9.53
C ARG A 50 11.20 17.36 -10.44
N SER A 51 11.92 17.47 -11.56
CA SER A 51 11.85 18.60 -12.50
C SER A 51 10.54 18.64 -13.29
N VAL A 52 9.84 17.51 -13.42
CA VAL A 52 8.59 17.40 -14.19
C VAL A 52 7.46 16.86 -13.31
N LYS A 53 6.27 17.47 -13.40
CA LYS A 53 5.08 17.06 -12.64
C LYS A 53 3.90 16.78 -13.57
N PRO A 54 2.92 15.94 -13.17
CA PRO A 54 1.76 15.65 -14.00
C PRO A 54 0.97 16.88 -14.45
N ALA A 55 0.93 17.94 -13.64
CA ALA A 55 0.27 19.20 -13.99
C ALA A 55 0.94 19.88 -15.20
N MET A 56 2.28 19.94 -15.23
CA MET A 56 3.04 20.48 -16.35
C MET A 56 2.74 19.72 -17.66
N LEU A 57 2.65 18.39 -17.61
CA LEU A 57 2.31 17.58 -18.78
C LEU A 57 0.90 17.87 -19.31
N ARG A 58 -0.07 18.11 -18.41
CA ARG A 58 -1.43 18.51 -18.79
C ARG A 58 -1.44 19.89 -19.44
N GLU A 59 -0.78 20.87 -18.83
CA GLU A 59 -0.64 22.23 -19.36
C GLU A 59 -0.02 22.22 -20.76
N MET A 60 1.11 21.53 -20.93
CA MET A 60 1.79 21.39 -22.22
C MET A 60 0.91 20.73 -23.30
N THR A 61 0.05 19.78 -22.90
CA THR A 61 -0.86 19.11 -23.84
C THR A 61 -2.02 20.04 -24.22
N ALA A 62 -2.60 20.75 -23.25
CA ALA A 62 -3.69 21.70 -23.47
C ALA A 62 -3.27 22.92 -24.30
N GLU A 63 -1.98 23.27 -24.34
CA GLU A 63 -1.43 24.29 -25.24
C GLU A 63 -1.39 23.86 -26.72
N ARG A 64 -1.50 22.56 -26.99
CA ARG A 64 -1.32 21.97 -28.32
C ARG A 64 -2.53 21.22 -28.84
N VAL A 65 -3.46 20.88 -27.94
CA VAL A 65 -4.66 20.10 -28.20
C VAL A 65 -5.82 20.83 -27.54
N ASP A 66 -6.98 20.82 -28.19
CA ASP A 66 -8.21 21.36 -27.60
C ASP A 66 -8.48 20.76 -26.20
N ALA A 67 -8.83 21.62 -25.25
CA ALA A 67 -8.96 21.25 -23.85
C ALA A 67 -10.12 20.28 -23.59
N GLU A 68 -11.23 20.43 -24.33
CA GLU A 68 -12.39 19.56 -24.23
C GLU A 68 -12.08 18.18 -24.83
N LEU A 69 -11.43 18.15 -26.00
CA LEU A 69 -10.97 16.91 -26.61
C LEU A 69 -10.00 16.16 -25.69
N PHE A 70 -9.06 16.85 -25.06
CA PHE A 70 -8.13 16.24 -24.11
C PHE A 70 -8.86 15.67 -22.88
N ALA A 71 -9.82 16.42 -22.32
CA ALA A 71 -10.62 15.96 -21.18
C ALA A 71 -11.42 14.70 -21.53
N LEU A 72 -12.13 14.70 -22.67
CA LEU A 72 -12.91 13.55 -23.14
C LEU A 72 -12.01 12.33 -23.42
N SER A 73 -10.83 12.54 -23.99
CA SER A 73 -9.87 11.48 -24.27
C SER A 73 -9.32 10.88 -22.98
N TYR A 74 -8.96 11.71 -22.00
CA TYR A 74 -8.50 11.26 -20.69
C TYR A 74 -9.57 10.49 -19.93
N ASP A 75 -10.82 10.97 -19.95
CA ASP A 75 -11.96 10.30 -19.33
C ASP A 75 -12.28 8.95 -19.99
N TYR A 76 -11.94 8.79 -21.27
CA TYR A 76 -12.10 7.53 -21.98
C TYR A 76 -10.98 6.53 -21.67
N VAL A 77 -9.72 6.98 -21.79
CA VAL A 77 -8.53 6.13 -21.63
C VAL A 77 -8.29 5.78 -20.15
N GLY A 78 -8.51 6.73 -19.23
CA GLY A 78 -8.31 6.55 -17.79
C GLY A 78 -6.84 6.49 -17.35
N ASP A 79 -5.93 6.94 -18.22
CA ASP A 79 -4.49 7.01 -17.98
C ASP A 79 -3.87 8.23 -18.68
N LEU A 80 -3.23 9.11 -17.90
CA LEU A 80 -2.68 10.36 -18.41
C LEU A 80 -1.54 10.13 -19.41
N GLY A 81 -0.67 9.16 -19.11
CA GLY A 81 0.49 8.88 -19.95
C GLY A 81 0.09 8.33 -21.31
N GLU A 82 -0.86 7.40 -21.32
CA GLU A 82 -1.43 6.84 -22.56
C GLU A 82 -2.24 7.88 -23.36
N THR A 83 -3.02 8.72 -22.67
CA THR A 83 -3.77 9.79 -23.34
C THR A 83 -2.83 10.75 -24.05
N ILE A 84 -1.82 11.27 -23.34
CA ILE A 84 -0.85 12.22 -23.91
C ILE A 84 -0.05 11.55 -25.03
N SER A 85 0.43 10.32 -24.85
CA SER A 85 1.24 9.66 -25.89
C SER A 85 0.51 9.50 -27.22
N LEU A 86 -0.81 9.28 -27.18
CA LEU A 86 -1.66 9.09 -28.36
C LEU A 86 -2.10 10.42 -28.98
N ILE A 87 -2.49 11.40 -28.17
CA ILE A 87 -3.08 12.66 -28.66
C ILE A 87 -2.03 13.73 -29.01
N TRP A 88 -0.80 13.60 -28.53
CA TRP A 88 0.24 14.60 -28.74
C TRP A 88 0.54 14.79 -30.24
N PRO A 89 0.44 16.03 -30.77
CA PRO A 89 0.66 16.32 -32.18
C PRO A 89 2.16 16.37 -32.50
N GLY A 90 2.83 15.21 -32.47
CA GLY A 90 4.25 15.12 -32.79
C GLY A 90 4.53 15.01 -34.28
N LYS A 91 5.82 14.99 -34.65
CA LYS A 91 6.25 14.96 -36.05
C LYS A 91 6.08 13.55 -36.64
N ARG A 92 5.44 13.43 -37.80
CA ARG A 92 5.35 12.16 -38.54
C ARG A 92 6.77 11.69 -38.92
N GLY A 93 7.10 10.42 -38.63
CA GLY A 93 8.41 9.83 -38.93
C GLY A 93 9.52 10.18 -37.94
N ALA A 94 9.20 10.81 -36.81
CA ALA A 94 10.18 11.06 -35.76
C ALA A 94 10.64 9.75 -35.11
N ASN A 95 11.96 9.59 -34.94
CA ASN A 95 12.57 8.36 -34.45
C ASN A 95 13.82 8.64 -33.60
N TYR A 96 13.78 9.72 -32.80
CA TYR A 96 14.91 10.07 -31.94
C TYR A 96 15.10 9.01 -30.86
N GLN A 97 16.32 8.50 -30.71
CA GLN A 97 16.64 7.39 -29.81
C GLN A 97 17.46 7.85 -28.60
N ALA A 98 16.86 8.65 -27.72
CA ALA A 98 17.49 8.93 -26.43
C ALA A 98 17.80 7.63 -25.67
N THR A 99 18.90 7.61 -24.93
CA THR A 99 19.18 6.52 -23.97
C THR A 99 18.33 6.73 -22.70
N LEU A 100 18.08 5.66 -21.92
CA LEU A 100 17.37 5.83 -20.65
C LEU A 100 18.20 6.68 -19.68
N THR A 101 19.51 6.46 -19.67
CA THR A 101 20.48 7.24 -18.88
C THR A 101 20.43 8.73 -19.24
N GLU A 102 20.49 9.07 -20.53
CA GLU A 102 20.41 10.46 -20.99
C GLU A 102 19.13 11.13 -20.50
N VAL A 103 17.98 10.47 -20.61
CA VAL A 103 16.70 11.01 -20.12
C VAL A 103 16.75 11.28 -18.61
N VAL A 104 17.22 10.30 -17.83
CA VAL A 104 17.25 10.40 -16.36
C VAL A 104 18.22 11.48 -15.90
N GLU A 105 19.45 11.47 -16.40
CA GLU A 105 20.49 12.41 -15.98
C GLU A 105 20.13 13.84 -16.39
N THR A 106 19.69 14.03 -17.64
CA THR A 106 19.28 15.34 -18.16
C THR A 106 18.13 15.94 -17.36
N LEU A 107 17.08 15.17 -17.09
CA LEU A 107 15.93 15.71 -16.34
C LEU A 107 16.26 15.96 -14.87
N ASN A 108 17.17 15.19 -14.26
CA ASN A 108 17.56 15.40 -12.87
C ASN A 108 18.52 16.58 -12.67
N SER A 109 19.30 16.95 -13.69
CA SER A 109 20.16 18.14 -13.65
C SER A 109 19.44 19.44 -14.00
N MET A 110 18.25 19.37 -14.61
CA MET A 110 17.52 20.54 -15.11
C MET A 110 16.63 21.21 -14.06
N SER A 111 16.49 22.54 -14.18
CA SER A 111 15.39 23.27 -13.56
C SER A 111 14.04 22.87 -14.18
N ARG A 112 12.93 23.22 -13.52
CA ARG A 112 11.58 22.92 -14.04
C ARG A 112 11.31 23.58 -15.39
N THR A 113 11.85 24.79 -15.60
CA THR A 113 11.65 25.55 -16.84
C THR A 113 12.39 24.91 -18.01
N GLU A 114 13.64 24.50 -17.80
CA GLU A 114 14.44 23.81 -18.82
C GLU A 114 13.85 22.43 -19.14
N ALA A 115 13.48 21.67 -18.11
CA ALA A 115 12.88 20.35 -18.27
C ALA A 115 11.59 20.41 -19.10
N ARG A 116 10.76 21.45 -18.94
CA ARG A 116 9.54 21.62 -19.74
C ARG A 116 9.84 21.67 -21.25
N GLY A 117 10.82 22.48 -21.66
CA GLY A 117 11.22 22.63 -23.07
C GLY A 117 11.84 21.36 -23.64
N THR A 118 12.70 20.70 -22.85
CA THR A 118 13.32 19.41 -23.22
C THR A 118 12.28 18.31 -23.39
N VAL A 119 11.34 18.16 -22.45
CA VAL A 119 10.25 17.17 -22.54
C VAL A 119 9.38 17.44 -23.76
N ALA A 120 9.04 18.71 -24.05
CA ALA A 120 8.27 19.05 -25.23
C ALA A 120 8.98 18.58 -26.52
N THR A 121 10.29 18.84 -26.59
CA THR A 121 11.14 18.45 -27.72
C THR A 121 11.21 16.94 -27.89
N TRP A 122 11.35 16.18 -26.80
CA TRP A 122 11.33 14.72 -26.85
C TRP A 122 9.95 14.17 -27.24
N LEU A 123 8.86 14.72 -26.70
CA LEU A 123 7.52 14.31 -27.11
C LEU A 123 7.29 14.56 -28.61
N ASP A 124 7.82 15.64 -29.16
CA ASP A 124 7.76 15.91 -30.61
C ASP A 124 8.57 14.91 -31.45
N ALA A 125 9.64 14.35 -30.88
CA ALA A 125 10.63 13.53 -31.56
C ALA A 125 10.47 12.00 -31.35
N LEU A 126 9.65 11.58 -30.40
CA LEU A 126 9.38 10.18 -30.06
C LEU A 126 8.09 9.68 -30.73
N ASP A 127 7.99 8.38 -30.97
CA ASP A 127 6.76 7.70 -31.36
C ASP A 127 5.80 7.53 -30.15
N PRO A 128 4.54 7.11 -30.35
CA PRO A 128 3.59 6.94 -29.24
C PRO A 128 4.06 5.99 -28.14
N THR A 129 4.72 4.88 -28.47
CA THR A 129 5.19 3.88 -27.50
C THR A 129 6.31 4.45 -26.62
N ALA A 130 7.28 5.14 -27.22
CA ALA A 130 8.37 5.75 -26.50
C ALA A 130 7.93 7.01 -25.73
N ARG A 131 6.97 7.81 -26.25
CA ARG A 131 6.31 8.89 -25.49
C ARG A 131 5.65 8.35 -24.25
N TRP A 132 4.87 7.27 -24.39
CA TRP A 132 4.22 6.63 -23.27
C TRP A 132 5.25 6.23 -22.22
N ALA A 133 6.30 5.52 -22.62
CA ALA A 133 7.36 5.10 -21.70
C ALA A 133 8.08 6.28 -21.02
N LEU A 134 8.35 7.38 -21.74
CA LEU A 134 8.92 8.61 -21.18
C LEU A 134 8.00 9.24 -20.14
N ILE A 135 6.70 9.38 -20.45
CA ILE A 135 5.73 9.96 -19.51
C ILE A 135 5.56 9.05 -18.30
N LYS A 136 5.54 7.73 -18.50
CA LYS A 136 5.45 6.73 -17.43
C LYS A 136 6.67 6.78 -16.52
N LEU A 137 7.87 6.92 -17.07
CA LEU A 137 9.12 7.14 -16.33
C LEU A 137 9.02 8.40 -15.47
N ILE A 138 8.63 9.53 -16.06
CA ILE A 138 8.50 10.83 -15.37
C ILE A 138 7.46 10.78 -14.25
N THR A 139 6.32 10.13 -14.50
CA THR A 139 5.19 10.13 -13.56
C THR A 139 5.26 9.00 -12.53
N GLY A 140 6.14 8.00 -12.69
CA GLY A 140 6.27 6.80 -11.83
C GLY A 140 5.09 5.82 -11.90
N GLY A 141 4.02 6.16 -12.63
CA GLY A 141 2.77 5.42 -12.71
C GLY A 141 2.76 4.34 -13.79
N LEU A 142 3.76 3.46 -13.84
CA LEU A 142 3.98 2.53 -14.97
C LEU A 142 2.76 1.62 -15.26
N ARG A 143 2.09 1.08 -14.23
CA ARG A 143 0.91 0.19 -14.33
C ARG A 143 1.12 -1.09 -15.17
N ILE A 144 2.37 -1.52 -15.35
CA ILE A 144 2.77 -2.73 -16.10
C ILE A 144 2.53 -4.07 -15.37
N GLY A 145 1.90 -4.05 -14.19
CA GLY A 145 1.65 -5.25 -13.39
C GLY A 145 2.92 -5.97 -12.93
N VAL A 146 3.99 -5.21 -12.65
CA VAL A 146 5.23 -5.65 -12.02
C VAL A 146 5.40 -4.81 -10.75
N GLY A 147 5.69 -5.47 -9.63
CA GLY A 147 6.03 -4.82 -8.37
C GLY A 147 7.48 -5.10 -7.98
N ALA A 148 8.01 -4.36 -7.01
CA ALA A 148 9.42 -4.44 -6.59
C ALA A 148 9.88 -5.87 -6.28
N ARG A 149 9.09 -6.68 -5.56
CA ARG A 149 9.44 -8.08 -5.26
C ARG A 149 9.61 -8.94 -6.52
N LEU A 150 8.83 -8.70 -7.58
CA LEU A 150 8.97 -9.46 -8.83
C LEU A 150 10.26 -9.06 -9.56
N VAL A 151 10.66 -7.79 -9.49
CA VAL A 151 11.95 -7.32 -9.99
C VAL A 151 13.10 -7.95 -9.21
N LYS A 152 13.04 -7.94 -7.87
CA LYS A 152 14.02 -8.61 -7.00
C LYS A 152 14.14 -10.10 -7.30
N GLN A 153 13.01 -10.78 -7.57
CA GLN A 153 13.03 -12.17 -8.03
C GLN A 153 13.70 -12.35 -9.40
N ALA A 154 13.46 -11.44 -10.36
CA ALA A 154 14.13 -11.51 -11.66
C ALA A 154 15.64 -11.27 -11.54
N LEU A 155 16.07 -10.37 -10.65
CA LEU A 155 17.49 -10.15 -10.33
C LEU A 155 18.11 -11.38 -9.65
N ALA A 156 17.37 -12.03 -8.75
CA ALA A 156 17.77 -13.26 -8.08
C ALA A 156 18.00 -14.39 -9.10
N ASN A 157 17.05 -14.58 -10.03
CA ASN A 157 17.16 -15.54 -11.11
C ASN A 157 18.31 -15.19 -12.09
N PHE A 158 18.50 -13.90 -12.38
CA PHE A 158 19.55 -13.43 -13.27
C PHE A 158 20.96 -13.79 -12.76
N GLY A 159 21.20 -13.58 -11.46
CA GLY A 159 22.50 -13.86 -10.83
C GLY A 159 22.61 -15.19 -10.10
N ASP A 160 21.61 -16.07 -10.20
CA ASP A 160 21.53 -17.36 -9.48
C ASP A 160 21.78 -17.21 -7.96
N ARG A 161 21.09 -16.25 -7.33
CA ARG A 161 21.17 -15.96 -5.89
C ARG A 161 19.83 -16.14 -5.20
N PRO A 162 19.79 -16.46 -3.89
CA PRO A 162 18.56 -16.39 -3.10
C PRO A 162 17.97 -14.97 -3.12
N ILE A 163 16.65 -14.85 -3.27
CA ILE A 163 15.96 -13.55 -3.26
C ILE A 163 16.17 -12.79 -1.94
N GLN A 164 16.32 -13.53 -0.83
CA GLN A 164 16.54 -12.97 0.51
C GLN A 164 17.79 -12.10 0.55
N GLU A 165 18.88 -12.53 -0.10
CA GLU A 165 20.12 -11.76 -0.14
C GLU A 165 19.94 -10.42 -0.87
N ILE A 166 19.14 -10.40 -1.94
CA ILE A 166 18.81 -9.15 -2.65
C ILE A 166 17.88 -8.27 -1.82
N GLU A 167 16.90 -8.86 -1.12
CA GLU A 167 15.98 -8.11 -0.26
C GLU A 167 16.71 -7.43 0.91
N GLU A 168 17.70 -8.09 1.50
CA GLU A 168 18.55 -7.54 2.58
C GLU A 168 19.48 -6.42 2.11
N LEU A 169 20.02 -6.52 0.90
CA LEU A 169 20.88 -5.48 0.32
C LEU A 169 20.09 -4.29 -0.24
N TRP A 170 18.83 -4.50 -0.61
CA TRP A 170 18.05 -3.55 -1.43
C TRP A 170 18.07 -2.12 -0.90
N HIS A 171 17.89 -1.96 0.41
CA HIS A 171 17.76 -0.66 1.05
C HIS A 171 19.10 0.07 1.20
N GLY A 172 20.22 -0.65 1.09
CA GLY A 172 21.58 -0.07 1.13
C GLY A 172 22.16 0.23 -0.24
N LEU A 173 21.41 -0.03 -1.30
CA LEU A 173 21.82 0.23 -2.68
C LEU A 173 21.09 1.45 -3.23
N ALA A 174 21.77 2.19 -4.10
CA ALA A 174 21.19 3.34 -4.80
C ALA A 174 21.17 3.07 -6.31
N PRO A 175 20.15 3.55 -7.05
CA PRO A 175 20.18 3.62 -8.50
C PRO A 175 21.49 4.28 -9.00
N PRO A 176 22.11 3.78 -10.09
CA PRO A 176 21.64 2.71 -10.98
C PRO A 176 22.05 1.28 -10.54
N TYR A 177 22.27 1.02 -9.26
CA TYR A 177 22.54 -0.32 -8.72
C TYR A 177 23.76 -1.04 -9.32
N THR A 178 24.79 -0.31 -9.76
CA THR A 178 25.97 -0.89 -10.44
C THR A 178 26.61 -2.03 -9.62
N LYS A 179 26.81 -1.82 -8.31
CA LYS A 179 27.39 -2.83 -7.40
C LYS A 179 26.56 -4.12 -7.33
N LEU A 180 25.23 -4.01 -7.42
CA LEU A 180 24.34 -5.17 -7.42
C LEU A 180 24.58 -6.00 -8.68
N PHE A 181 24.63 -5.35 -9.85
CA PHE A 181 24.87 -6.04 -11.11
C PHE A 181 26.27 -6.65 -11.19
N GLU A 182 27.30 -5.95 -10.71
CA GLU A 182 28.67 -6.49 -10.64
C GLU A 182 28.72 -7.79 -9.82
N TRP A 183 28.03 -7.85 -8.68
CA TRP A 183 27.93 -9.06 -7.87
C TRP A 183 27.10 -10.18 -8.52
N LEU A 184 25.94 -9.84 -9.08
CA LEU A 184 25.06 -10.82 -9.74
C LEU A 184 25.72 -11.43 -10.99
N GLU A 185 26.62 -10.69 -11.64
CA GLU A 185 27.44 -11.19 -12.75
C GLU A 185 28.72 -11.91 -12.31
N GLY A 186 29.00 -11.97 -11.00
CA GLY A 186 30.21 -12.59 -10.46
C GLY A 186 31.50 -11.79 -10.75
N LYS A 187 31.39 -10.50 -11.09
CA LYS A 187 32.52 -9.60 -11.35
C LYS A 187 33.08 -8.96 -10.07
N ALA A 188 32.28 -8.94 -9.00
CA ALA A 188 32.65 -8.42 -7.69
C ALA A 188 32.07 -9.31 -6.58
N ASP A 189 32.62 -9.19 -5.37
CA ASP A 189 32.05 -9.81 -4.18
C ASP A 189 30.68 -9.22 -3.84
N LYS A 190 29.94 -9.91 -2.97
CA LYS A 190 28.66 -9.42 -2.46
C LYS A 190 28.87 -8.01 -1.90
N PRO A 191 28.07 -7.00 -2.33
CA PRO A 191 28.21 -5.67 -1.78
C PRO A 191 28.05 -5.77 -0.27
N GLU A 192 29.07 -5.37 0.48
CA GLU A 192 28.90 -5.22 1.93
C GLU A 192 27.74 -4.28 2.16
N ASN A 193 26.87 -4.63 3.12
CA ASN A 193 25.71 -3.83 3.44
C ASN A 193 26.23 -2.48 3.96
N ALA A 194 26.37 -1.50 3.06
CA ALA A 194 26.95 -0.19 3.40
C ALA A 194 26.07 0.57 4.42
N MET A 195 24.87 0.07 4.71
CA MET A 195 24.08 0.51 5.85
C MET A 195 24.45 -0.28 7.10
N LYS A 196 25.07 0.44 8.05
CA LYS A 196 24.93 0.11 9.46
C LYS A 196 23.43 0.12 9.80
N ALA A 197 22.96 -0.84 10.61
CA ALA A 197 21.55 -1.06 10.95
C ALA A 197 20.65 -1.44 9.76
N PRO A 198 20.86 -2.60 9.11
CA PRO A 198 20.11 -3.02 7.94
C PRO A 198 18.67 -3.45 8.26
N PHE A 199 17.77 -3.18 7.32
CA PHE A 199 16.43 -3.74 7.32
C PHE A 199 16.45 -5.25 7.04
N ARG A 200 15.77 -6.02 7.89
CA ARG A 200 15.57 -7.46 7.75
C ARG A 200 14.16 -7.72 7.21
N PRO A 201 13.99 -8.36 6.04
CA PRO A 201 12.67 -8.57 5.44
C PRO A 201 11.67 -9.27 6.37
N VAL A 202 10.46 -8.72 6.46
CA VAL A 202 9.45 -9.15 7.45
C VAL A 202 8.75 -10.46 7.13
N MET A 203 8.39 -11.21 8.18
CA MET A 203 7.53 -12.39 8.13
C MET A 203 6.05 -11.99 8.26
N LEU A 204 5.19 -12.44 7.36
CA LEU A 204 3.78 -12.05 7.23
C LEU A 204 2.84 -13.20 7.59
N ALA A 205 1.66 -12.84 8.11
CA ALA A 205 0.62 -13.79 8.48
C ALA A 205 -0.45 -13.99 7.39
N HIS A 206 -1.04 -15.19 7.36
CA HIS A 206 -2.26 -15.52 6.61
C HIS A 206 -3.52 -15.21 7.43
N ALA A 207 -4.62 -14.87 6.77
CA ALA A 207 -5.91 -14.76 7.47
C ALA A 207 -6.43 -16.16 7.79
N ILE A 208 -7.05 -16.35 8.96
CA ILE A 208 -7.71 -17.62 9.31
C ILE A 208 -9.03 -17.72 8.54
N GLU A 209 -9.23 -18.84 7.85
CA GLU A 209 -10.51 -19.27 7.29
C GLU A 209 -11.04 -20.49 8.07
N GLU A 210 -12.33 -20.82 7.95
CA GLU A 210 -12.93 -21.97 8.66
C GLU A 210 -12.21 -23.29 8.38
N ALA A 211 -11.75 -23.51 7.15
CA ALA A 211 -11.00 -24.71 6.77
C ALA A 211 -9.60 -24.80 7.41
N ASP A 212 -9.04 -23.68 7.88
CA ASP A 212 -7.73 -23.66 8.52
C ASP A 212 -7.80 -24.02 10.00
N LYS A 213 -8.95 -23.79 10.68
CA LYS A 213 -9.12 -24.08 12.12
C LYS A 213 -8.77 -25.53 12.48
N ALA A 214 -9.19 -26.48 11.63
CA ALA A 214 -8.91 -27.90 11.82
C ALA A 214 -7.41 -28.27 11.71
N ARG A 215 -6.56 -27.36 11.21
CA ARG A 215 -5.12 -27.55 11.04
C ARG A 215 -4.28 -26.78 12.05
N ILE A 216 -4.90 -25.95 12.88
CA ILE A 216 -4.22 -25.11 13.86
C ILE A 216 -4.45 -25.75 15.24
N ASP A 217 -3.39 -26.33 15.78
CA ASP A 217 -3.37 -26.76 17.17
C ASP A 217 -3.08 -25.53 18.06
N LEU A 218 -4.04 -25.17 18.91
CA LEU A 218 -3.91 -24.01 19.79
C LEU A 218 -2.77 -24.17 20.80
N SER A 219 -2.41 -25.41 21.19
CA SER A 219 -1.32 -25.67 22.14
C SER A 219 0.07 -25.47 21.55
N GLU A 220 0.20 -25.50 20.22
CA GLU A 220 1.46 -25.23 19.51
C GLU A 220 1.64 -23.74 19.16
N ASN A 221 0.72 -22.86 19.57
CA ASN A 221 0.72 -21.46 19.18
C ASN A 221 0.77 -20.52 20.39
N ALA A 222 1.54 -19.45 20.25
CA ALA A 222 1.41 -18.26 21.07
C ALA A 222 0.34 -17.34 20.48
N PHE A 223 -0.34 -16.60 21.34
CA PHE A 223 -1.39 -15.66 20.96
C PHE A 223 -1.00 -14.26 21.41
N GLU A 224 -1.19 -13.30 20.53
CA GLU A 224 -0.98 -11.88 20.82
C GLU A 224 -2.12 -11.06 20.25
N TRP A 225 -2.36 -9.87 20.81
CA TRP A 225 -3.28 -8.92 20.22
C TRP A 225 -2.75 -8.41 18.87
N LYS A 226 -3.65 -8.32 17.89
CA LYS A 226 -3.39 -7.63 16.65
C LYS A 226 -3.71 -6.14 16.80
N TRP A 227 -2.69 -5.34 17.09
CA TRP A 227 -2.81 -3.89 17.26
C TRP A 227 -3.17 -3.14 15.96
N ASP A 228 -3.91 -2.04 16.06
CA ASP A 228 -4.23 -1.06 15.01
C ASP A 228 -3.14 0.03 14.97
N GLY A 229 -1.96 -0.35 14.47
CA GLY A 229 -0.80 0.53 14.36
C GLY A 229 -0.12 0.43 12.99
N ILE A 230 1.18 0.74 12.98
CA ILE A 230 2.03 0.41 11.84
C ILE A 230 3.17 -0.50 12.28
N ARG A 231 3.26 -1.69 11.68
CA ARG A 231 4.44 -2.54 11.82
C ARG A 231 5.71 -1.80 11.43
N VAL A 232 6.67 -1.82 12.34
CA VAL A 232 8.00 -1.24 12.18
C VAL A 232 9.08 -2.22 12.60
N GLN A 233 10.27 -2.02 12.04
CA GLN A 233 11.49 -2.65 12.54
C GLN A 233 12.40 -1.56 13.10
N ALA A 234 12.66 -1.62 14.41
CA ALA A 234 13.61 -0.74 15.10
C ALA A 234 14.97 -1.42 15.11
N VAL A 235 15.94 -0.87 14.38
CA VAL A 235 17.28 -1.42 14.25
C VAL A 235 18.29 -0.44 14.82
N ALA A 236 19.03 -0.87 15.84
CA ALA A 236 20.20 -0.19 16.38
C ALA A 236 21.38 -1.15 16.25
N GLU A 237 22.33 -0.83 15.37
CA GLU A 237 23.45 -1.72 15.06
C GLU A 237 24.64 -0.90 14.52
N GLY A 238 25.86 -1.21 14.99
CA GLY A 238 27.09 -0.59 14.49
C GLY A 238 27.17 0.93 14.73
N GLY A 239 26.45 1.45 15.73
CA GLY A 239 26.37 2.87 16.07
C GLY A 239 25.43 3.68 15.17
N GLN A 240 24.53 3.04 14.42
CA GLN A 240 23.42 3.71 13.76
C GLN A 240 22.09 3.19 14.28
N THR A 241 21.09 4.07 14.31
CA THR A 241 19.70 3.74 14.68
C THR A 241 18.79 4.09 13.51
N ARG A 242 17.91 3.16 13.16
CA ARG A 242 16.93 3.33 12.07
C ARG A 242 15.60 2.73 12.46
N LEU A 243 14.54 3.39 12.04
CA LEU A 243 13.19 2.88 12.11
C LEU A 243 12.67 2.63 10.70
N TYR A 244 12.42 1.36 10.38
CA TYR A 244 11.91 0.97 9.08
C TYR A 244 10.42 0.69 9.11
N SER A 245 9.72 1.11 8.06
CA SER A 245 8.35 0.66 7.78
C SER A 245 8.33 -0.83 7.43
N ARG A 246 7.14 -1.43 7.38
CA ARG A 246 6.92 -2.80 6.86
C ARG A 246 7.57 -3.07 5.49
N THR A 247 7.68 -2.06 4.63
CA THR A 247 8.25 -2.17 3.28
C THR A 247 9.75 -1.89 3.24
N GLY A 248 10.37 -1.59 4.38
CA GLY A 248 11.77 -1.24 4.52
C GLY A 248 12.08 0.23 4.23
N ASP A 249 11.05 1.10 4.17
CA ASP A 249 11.28 2.54 4.03
C ASP A 249 11.79 3.11 5.35
N ASP A 250 12.85 3.91 5.31
CA ASP A 250 13.36 4.59 6.50
C ASP A 250 12.40 5.73 6.89
N ILE A 251 11.75 5.58 8.05
CA ILE A 251 10.82 6.55 8.63
C ILE A 251 11.40 7.28 9.84
N SER A 252 12.71 7.16 10.09
CA SER A 252 13.40 7.73 11.27
C SER A 252 13.13 9.22 11.46
N ASN A 253 13.10 9.99 10.37
CA ASN A 253 12.85 11.44 10.41
C ASN A 253 11.45 11.83 10.93
N ALA A 254 10.47 10.93 10.83
CA ALA A 254 9.13 11.15 11.36
C ALA A 254 9.02 10.79 12.85
N PHE A 255 10.00 10.03 13.36
CA PHE A 255 10.03 9.50 14.73
C PHE A 255 11.38 9.73 15.43
N PRO A 256 11.89 10.97 15.46
CA PRO A 256 13.19 11.27 16.06
C PRO A 256 13.21 10.96 17.57
N ASP A 257 12.09 11.18 18.26
CA ASP A 257 11.89 10.85 19.68
C ASP A 257 12.04 9.36 20.00
N LEU A 258 11.70 8.47 19.07
CA LEU A 258 11.94 7.04 19.20
C LEU A 258 13.39 6.67 18.86
N VAL A 259 13.90 7.21 17.76
CA VAL A 259 15.27 6.92 17.28
C VAL A 259 16.32 7.36 18.32
N GLU A 260 16.11 8.51 18.97
CA GLU A 260 16.95 9.02 20.05
C GLU A 260 16.90 8.14 21.31
N SER A 261 15.81 7.39 21.53
CA SER A 261 15.65 6.49 22.68
C SER A 261 16.25 5.09 22.50
N MET A 262 16.67 4.74 21.28
CA MET A 262 17.20 3.42 20.93
C MET A 262 18.68 3.28 21.29
N ALA A 263 19.00 3.33 22.58
CA ALA A 263 20.35 3.17 23.11
C ALA A 263 20.69 1.69 23.40
N PHE A 264 20.47 0.81 22.42
CA PHE A 264 20.70 -0.64 22.50
C PHE A 264 21.37 -1.19 21.23
N ASP A 265 21.76 -2.47 21.21
CA ASP A 265 22.32 -3.15 20.04
C ASP A 265 21.40 -4.32 19.62
N ALA A 266 20.32 -4.00 18.90
CA ALA A 266 19.26 -4.95 18.58
C ALA A 266 18.48 -4.59 17.30
N ALA A 267 17.85 -5.59 16.69
CA ALA A 267 16.81 -5.43 15.68
C ALA A 267 15.48 -6.01 16.18
N ILE A 268 14.52 -5.13 16.46
CA ILE A 268 13.22 -5.46 17.07
C ILE A 268 12.12 -5.31 16.03
N ASP A 269 11.24 -6.31 15.95
CA ASP A 269 9.99 -6.23 15.18
C ASP A 269 8.84 -5.89 16.13
N GLY A 270 8.05 -4.89 15.78
CA GLY A 270 7.04 -4.34 16.68
C GLY A 270 5.96 -3.56 15.95
N GLU A 271 4.95 -3.15 16.72
CA GLU A 271 3.92 -2.24 16.24
C GLU A 271 4.18 -0.83 16.77
N LEU A 272 4.32 0.13 15.86
CA LEU A 272 4.38 1.54 16.18
C LEU A 272 2.97 2.05 16.52
N LEU A 273 2.85 2.66 17.69
CA LEU A 273 1.59 3.13 18.27
C LEU A 273 1.78 4.53 18.86
N VAL A 274 0.66 5.22 19.09
CA VAL A 274 0.63 6.46 19.89
C VAL A 274 0.01 6.13 21.25
N TYR A 275 0.49 6.77 22.29
CA TYR A 275 -0.01 6.56 23.65
C TYR A 275 -0.49 7.85 24.31
N ASP A 276 -1.29 7.71 25.36
CA ASP A 276 -1.61 8.78 26.29
C ASP A 276 -0.51 8.89 27.36
N PRO A 277 0.25 10.00 27.42
CA PRO A 277 1.30 10.17 28.42
C PRO A 277 0.76 10.36 29.86
N SER A 278 -0.54 10.60 30.03
CA SER A 278 -1.18 10.73 31.35
C SER A 278 -1.54 9.39 32.00
N GLU A 279 -1.57 8.30 31.23
CA GLU A 279 -1.93 6.95 31.69
C GLU A 279 -0.78 5.95 31.46
N PRO A 280 0.18 5.86 32.41
CA PRO A 280 1.28 4.92 32.31
C PRO A 280 0.94 3.50 32.82
N PRO A 281 1.57 2.44 32.26
CA PRO A 281 2.47 2.47 31.10
C PRO A 281 1.72 2.32 29.75
N PHE A 282 1.96 3.28 28.85
CA PHE A 282 1.56 3.30 27.42
C PHE A 282 0.11 2.90 27.09
N ALA A 283 -0.87 3.63 27.65
CA ALA A 283 -2.26 3.53 27.22
C ALA A 283 -2.41 3.89 25.73
N VAL A 284 -2.83 2.93 24.89
CA VAL A 284 -2.84 3.09 23.43
C VAL A 284 -3.96 4.03 22.99
N ARG A 285 -3.62 4.98 22.13
CA ARG A 285 -4.59 5.88 21.48
C ARG A 285 -4.99 5.36 20.09
N PRO A 286 -6.15 5.79 19.55
CA PRO A 286 -6.63 5.34 18.24
C PRO A 286 -5.66 5.61 17.09
N PHE A 287 -5.69 4.76 16.05
CA PHE A 287 -4.83 4.89 14.87
C PHE A 287 -4.86 6.27 14.19
N ASN A 288 -6.00 6.98 14.23
CA ASN A 288 -6.13 8.33 13.68
C ASN A 288 -5.13 9.33 14.29
N ASP A 289 -4.70 9.12 15.53
CA ASP A 289 -3.68 9.92 16.19
C ASP A 289 -2.29 9.61 15.63
N LEU A 290 -1.97 8.34 15.42
CA LEU A 290 -0.74 7.94 14.73
C LEU A 290 -0.67 8.52 13.31
N GLN A 291 -1.80 8.53 12.58
CA GLN A 291 -1.88 9.11 11.23
C GLN A 291 -1.42 10.57 11.15
N GLN A 292 -1.48 11.33 12.25
CA GLN A 292 -0.99 12.71 12.25
C GLN A 292 0.51 12.78 11.96
N ARG A 293 1.28 11.78 12.41
CA ARG A 293 2.75 11.69 12.25
C ARG A 293 3.22 10.95 11.00
N LEU A 294 2.39 10.07 10.44
CA LEU A 294 2.76 9.26 9.27
C LEU A 294 3.05 10.08 8.02
N ASN A 295 4.00 9.61 7.20
CA ASN A 295 4.42 10.23 5.93
C ASN A 295 4.90 11.69 6.03
N ARG A 296 5.22 12.16 7.24
CA ARG A 296 5.78 13.50 7.46
C ARG A 296 7.28 13.48 7.17
N LYS A 297 7.75 14.43 6.35
CA LYS A 297 9.18 14.63 6.10
C LYS A 297 9.89 15.30 7.29
N THR A 298 9.16 16.13 8.01
CA THR A 298 9.58 16.81 9.24
C THR A 298 8.42 16.83 10.21
N VAL A 299 8.71 16.65 11.50
CA VAL A 299 7.72 16.69 12.59
C VAL A 299 7.96 17.91 13.48
N THR A 300 6.87 18.52 13.94
CA THR A 300 6.95 19.71 14.82
C THR A 300 7.00 19.29 16.29
N LYS A 301 7.55 20.14 17.16
CA LYS A 301 7.56 19.90 18.62
C LYS A 301 6.16 19.59 19.17
N ARG A 302 5.15 20.33 18.69
CA ARG A 302 3.76 20.10 19.07
C ARG A 302 3.29 18.69 18.72
N MET A 303 3.64 18.17 17.54
CA MET A 303 3.24 16.81 17.16
C MET A 303 3.90 15.74 18.04
N LEU A 304 5.14 15.97 18.49
CA LEU A 304 5.82 15.06 19.42
C LEU A 304 5.15 15.03 20.80
N THR A 305 4.61 16.18 21.24
CA THR A 305 3.87 16.30 22.50
C THR A 305 2.44 15.77 22.40
N ASP A 306 1.70 16.14 21.34
CA ASP A 306 0.28 15.79 21.18
C ASP A 306 0.09 14.30 20.79
N TYR A 307 1.10 13.71 20.14
CA TYR A 307 1.06 12.33 19.60
C TYR A 307 2.37 11.58 19.90
N PRO A 308 2.71 11.37 21.19
CA PRO A 308 3.94 10.68 21.55
C PRO A 308 3.86 9.21 21.10
N ALA A 309 4.90 8.74 20.43
CA ALA A 309 4.93 7.40 19.87
C ALA A 309 5.73 6.43 20.76
N PHE A 310 5.36 5.15 20.69
CA PHE A 310 6.04 4.04 21.34
C PHE A 310 5.96 2.79 20.44
N ILE A 311 6.81 1.81 20.71
CA ILE A 311 6.83 0.53 19.99
C ILE A 311 6.43 -0.58 20.94
N ARG A 312 5.37 -1.31 20.57
CA ARG A 312 5.00 -2.55 21.23
C ARG A 312 5.69 -3.71 20.52
N ALA A 313 6.75 -4.22 21.14
CA ALA A 313 7.66 -5.21 20.58
C ALA A 313 7.06 -6.62 20.66
N TYR A 314 7.23 -7.41 19.60
CA TYR A 314 6.71 -8.77 19.54
C TYR A 314 7.65 -9.82 18.92
N ASP A 315 8.80 -9.42 18.39
CA ASP A 315 9.87 -10.34 17.99
C ASP A 315 11.25 -9.66 18.10
N LEU A 316 12.29 -10.47 18.30
CA LEU A 316 13.69 -10.03 18.34
C LEU A 316 14.46 -10.78 17.25
N LEU A 317 14.93 -10.04 16.25
CA LEU A 317 15.51 -10.60 15.03
C LEU A 317 17.03 -10.69 15.10
N TRP A 318 17.66 -9.79 15.85
CA TRP A 318 19.10 -9.72 16.02
C TRP A 318 19.44 -9.03 17.33
N HIS A 319 20.50 -9.45 18.00
CA HIS A 319 20.98 -8.89 19.26
C HIS A 319 22.47 -9.21 19.45
N ASP A 320 23.28 -8.24 19.86
CA ASP A 320 24.71 -8.40 20.20
C ASP A 320 25.53 -9.24 19.19
N GLY A 321 25.42 -8.91 17.90
CA GLY A 321 26.17 -9.62 16.85
C GLY A 321 25.55 -10.92 16.35
N GLN A 322 24.45 -11.39 16.95
CA GLN A 322 23.84 -12.68 16.61
C GLN A 322 22.52 -12.50 15.83
N ASP A 323 22.40 -13.18 14.68
CA ASP A 323 21.13 -13.30 13.97
C ASP A 323 20.26 -14.37 14.63
N LEU A 324 19.12 -13.95 15.18
CA LEU A 324 18.22 -14.80 15.94
C LEU A 324 17.09 -15.38 15.08
N ARG A 325 16.97 -14.96 13.81
CA ARG A 325 15.86 -15.38 12.92
C ARG A 325 15.80 -16.89 12.71
N GLY A 326 16.94 -17.58 12.81
CA GLY A 326 17.02 -19.04 12.71
C GLY A 326 16.50 -19.80 13.94
N LEU A 327 16.27 -19.12 15.07
CA LEU A 327 15.73 -19.74 16.28
C LEU A 327 14.20 -19.88 16.23
N PRO A 328 13.59 -20.85 16.92
CA PRO A 328 12.15 -20.93 17.16
C PRO A 328 11.56 -19.64 17.78
N PHE A 329 10.28 -19.35 17.49
CA PHE A 329 9.60 -18.16 18.01
C PHE A 329 9.59 -18.11 19.53
N GLU A 330 9.39 -19.24 20.21
CA GLU A 330 9.42 -19.30 21.68
C GLU A 330 10.77 -18.85 22.27
N GLU A 331 11.88 -19.22 21.63
CA GLU A 331 13.22 -18.82 22.04
C GLU A 331 13.48 -17.34 21.77
N ARG A 332 13.11 -16.85 20.58
CA ARG A 332 13.21 -15.42 20.24
C ARG A 332 12.34 -14.56 21.16
N ARG A 333 11.15 -15.05 21.51
CA ARG A 333 10.24 -14.37 22.43
C ARG A 333 10.81 -14.29 23.84
N ALA A 334 11.35 -15.38 24.38
CA ALA A 334 12.00 -15.36 25.68
C ALA A 334 13.23 -14.45 25.71
N LEU A 335 13.99 -14.37 24.60
CA LEU A 335 15.10 -13.41 24.45
C LEU A 335 14.59 -11.97 24.43
N LEU A 336 13.51 -11.68 23.70
CA LEU A 336 12.87 -10.36 23.68
C LEU A 336 12.39 -9.94 25.07
N GLU A 337 11.76 -10.84 25.81
CA GLU A 337 11.27 -10.56 27.17
C GLU A 337 12.41 -10.18 28.11
N ARG A 338 13.50 -10.97 28.11
CA ARG A 338 14.72 -10.65 28.88
C ARG A 338 15.35 -9.34 28.44
N PHE A 339 15.37 -9.06 27.14
CA PHE A 339 15.92 -7.82 26.58
C PHE A 339 15.14 -6.61 27.10
N ILE A 340 13.81 -6.60 26.99
CA ILE A 340 12.98 -5.48 27.47
C ILE A 340 13.09 -5.31 28.99
N GLU A 341 13.18 -6.41 29.76
CA GLU A 341 13.35 -6.35 31.21
C GLU A 341 14.72 -5.77 31.63
N THR A 342 15.78 -6.10 30.89
CA THR A 342 17.16 -5.72 31.22
C THR A 342 17.48 -4.30 30.74
N GLU A 343 17.26 -4.03 29.45
CA GLU A 343 17.61 -2.75 28.81
C GLU A 343 16.61 -1.64 29.17
N LYS A 344 15.36 -2.01 29.49
CA LYS A 344 14.24 -1.09 29.74
C LYS A 344 14.20 0.09 28.77
N PRO A 345 14.21 -0.18 27.45
CA PRO A 345 14.33 0.87 26.45
C PRO A 345 13.15 1.84 26.57
N ALA A 346 13.45 3.13 26.66
CA ALA A 346 12.41 4.15 26.76
C ALA A 346 11.52 4.10 25.51
N ARG A 347 10.20 4.21 25.69
CA ARG A 347 9.19 4.14 24.61
C ARG A 347 9.04 2.75 23.95
N PHE A 348 9.40 1.69 24.66
CA PHE A 348 9.12 0.32 24.25
C PHE A 348 8.37 -0.42 25.36
N ASP A 349 7.45 -1.29 24.95
CA ASP A 349 6.91 -2.33 25.81
C ASP A 349 6.79 -3.66 25.06
N LEU A 350 6.38 -4.70 25.77
CA LEU A 350 6.13 -6.01 25.18
C LEU A 350 4.67 -6.12 24.75
N SER A 351 4.45 -6.67 23.56
CA SER A 351 3.15 -7.22 23.19
C SER A 351 2.79 -8.30 24.21
N PRO A 352 1.63 -8.20 24.89
CA PRO A 352 1.25 -9.16 25.91
C PRO A 352 0.83 -10.47 25.26
N ASN A 353 1.23 -11.59 25.87
CA ASN A 353 0.70 -12.90 25.53
C ASN A 353 -0.76 -12.98 25.97
N VAL A 354 -1.61 -13.49 25.10
CA VAL A 354 -3.02 -13.73 25.36
C VAL A 354 -3.19 -15.19 25.74
N VAL A 355 -3.80 -15.46 26.89
CA VAL A 355 -4.11 -16.83 27.31
C VAL A 355 -5.37 -17.28 26.57
N VAL A 356 -5.26 -18.41 25.87
CA VAL A 356 -6.35 -18.98 25.06
C VAL A 356 -6.47 -20.46 25.40
N GLU A 357 -7.68 -20.85 25.80
CA GLU A 357 -7.96 -22.21 26.29
C GLU A 357 -8.71 -23.05 25.25
N SER A 358 -9.46 -22.40 24.36
CA SER A 358 -10.22 -23.05 23.30
C SER A 358 -10.49 -22.10 22.13
N TRP A 359 -11.05 -22.62 21.04
CA TRP A 359 -11.48 -21.82 19.90
C TRP A 359 -12.64 -20.89 20.24
N GLU A 360 -13.52 -21.30 21.14
CA GLU A 360 -14.64 -20.51 21.65
C GLU A 360 -14.12 -19.32 22.46
N HIS A 361 -13.19 -19.56 23.39
CA HIS A 361 -12.54 -18.48 24.16
C HIS A 361 -11.78 -17.52 23.22
N LEU A 362 -11.07 -18.03 22.21
CA LEU A 362 -10.42 -17.19 21.20
C LEU A 362 -11.42 -16.33 20.42
N ALA A 363 -12.61 -16.88 20.10
CA ALA A 363 -13.66 -16.15 19.39
C ALA A 363 -14.29 -15.05 20.26
N GLU A 364 -14.47 -15.29 21.56
CA GLU A 364 -14.95 -14.30 22.53
C GLU A 364 -13.97 -13.13 22.67
N LEU A 365 -12.68 -13.42 22.87
CA LEU A 365 -11.61 -12.42 22.92
C LEU A 365 -11.52 -11.59 21.63
N ARG A 366 -11.70 -12.26 20.48
CA ARG A 366 -11.73 -11.59 19.17
C ARG A 366 -12.93 -10.66 19.05
N ALA A 367 -14.11 -11.04 19.56
CA ALA A 367 -15.32 -10.24 19.44
C ALA A 367 -15.29 -9.02 20.39
N ASN A 368 -14.75 -9.21 21.60
CA ASN A 368 -14.76 -8.22 22.68
C ASN A 368 -13.32 -7.98 23.20
N PRO A 369 -12.44 -7.34 22.42
CA PRO A 369 -11.10 -7.04 22.89
C PRO A 369 -11.14 -6.00 24.02
N PRO A 370 -10.13 -5.98 24.91
CA PRO A 370 -10.10 -5.07 26.05
C PRO A 370 -9.90 -3.59 25.67
N LEU A 371 -9.45 -3.30 24.45
CA LEU A 371 -9.16 -1.97 23.95
C LEU A 371 -9.63 -1.85 22.49
N ASP A 372 -10.15 -0.69 22.11
CA ASP A 372 -10.57 -0.41 20.73
C ASP A 372 -9.43 -0.43 19.71
N ALA A 373 -8.20 -0.16 20.16
CA ALA A 373 -6.99 -0.22 19.34
C ALA A 373 -6.55 -1.65 18.96
N ILE A 374 -7.38 -2.67 19.25
CA ILE A 374 -7.14 -4.07 18.91
C ILE A 374 -8.08 -4.48 17.76
N GLU A 375 -7.49 -4.86 16.63
CA GLU A 375 -8.21 -5.31 15.44
C GLU A 375 -8.55 -6.82 15.46
N GLY A 376 -8.02 -7.57 16.43
CA GLY A 376 -8.18 -9.01 16.53
C GLY A 376 -6.98 -9.69 17.18
N LEU A 377 -6.67 -10.91 16.74
CA LEU A 377 -5.62 -11.74 17.31
C LEU A 377 -4.59 -12.17 16.26
N MET A 378 -3.35 -12.36 16.71
CA MET A 378 -2.26 -12.99 15.99
C MET A 378 -2.00 -14.35 16.63
N LEU A 379 -1.84 -15.39 15.81
CA LEU A 379 -1.41 -16.73 16.26
C LEU A 379 -0.04 -16.99 15.64
N LYS A 380 0.93 -17.37 16.46
CA LYS A 380 2.31 -17.62 16.02
C LYS A 380 2.72 -19.01 16.49
N LYS A 381 3.05 -19.90 15.55
CA LYS A 381 3.55 -21.23 15.89
C LYS A 381 4.84 -21.12 16.70
N LEU A 382 4.89 -21.76 17.87
CA LEU A 382 6.00 -21.65 18.83
C LEU A 382 7.33 -22.11 18.21
N SER A 383 7.28 -23.19 17.43
CA SER A 383 8.45 -23.76 16.76
C SER A 383 8.88 -23.00 15.49
N SER A 384 8.18 -21.93 15.10
CA SER A 384 8.42 -21.25 13.82
C SER A 384 9.71 -20.43 13.83
N VAL A 385 10.56 -20.64 12.83
CA VAL A 385 11.69 -19.72 12.54
C VAL A 385 11.17 -18.48 11.81
N TYR A 386 11.93 -17.38 11.87
CA TYR A 386 11.53 -16.12 11.22
C TYR A 386 11.86 -16.13 9.73
N VAL A 387 10.87 -16.43 8.88
CA VAL A 387 11.04 -16.53 7.43
C VAL A 387 10.44 -15.31 6.71
N PRO A 388 11.24 -14.55 5.94
CA PRO A 388 10.74 -13.49 5.08
C PRO A 388 9.59 -13.90 4.16
N GLY A 389 8.63 -13.00 3.99
CA GLY A 389 7.47 -13.24 3.12
C GLY A 389 6.30 -13.83 3.90
N ARG A 390 5.50 -14.70 3.28
CA ARG A 390 4.26 -15.22 3.89
C ARG A 390 4.22 -16.75 3.89
N PRO A 391 5.10 -17.43 4.64
CA PRO A 391 5.05 -18.89 4.77
C PRO A 391 3.67 -19.30 5.31
N LYS A 392 3.12 -20.39 4.78
CA LYS A 392 1.80 -20.88 5.20
C LYS A 392 1.95 -21.73 6.47
N GLY A 393 1.06 -21.54 7.44
CA GLY A 393 1.03 -22.35 8.66
C GLY A 393 1.76 -21.74 9.86
N GLU A 394 2.72 -20.86 9.62
CA GLU A 394 3.55 -20.33 10.72
C GLU A 394 2.81 -19.25 11.52
N TRP A 395 2.38 -18.17 10.85
CA TRP A 395 1.68 -17.05 11.49
C TRP A 395 0.31 -16.83 10.87
N TRP A 396 -0.68 -16.63 11.74
CA TRP A 396 -2.05 -16.34 11.37
C TRP A 396 -2.54 -15.04 11.99
N LYS A 397 -3.51 -14.41 11.35
CA LYS A 397 -4.24 -13.26 11.87
C LYS A 397 -5.73 -13.53 11.79
N TRP A 398 -6.43 -13.25 12.87
CA TRP A 398 -7.88 -13.39 12.95
C TRP A 398 -8.50 -12.07 13.38
N LYS A 399 -8.92 -11.29 12.38
CA LYS A 399 -9.51 -9.97 12.59
C LYS A 399 -10.93 -10.08 13.16
N ARG A 400 -11.38 -9.02 13.83
CA ARG A 400 -12.80 -8.78 14.13
C ARG A 400 -13.66 -8.91 12.87
N GLN A 401 -14.90 -9.35 13.06
CA GLN A 401 -15.85 -9.27 11.95
C GLN A 401 -16.09 -7.80 11.64
N PRO A 402 -16.10 -7.41 10.36
CA PRO A 402 -16.48 -6.06 10.00
C PRO A 402 -17.94 -5.81 10.40
N PHE A 403 -18.29 -4.54 10.61
CA PHE A 403 -19.69 -4.16 10.62
C PHE A 403 -20.26 -4.29 9.20
N LEU A 404 -21.56 -4.55 9.11
CA LEU A 404 -22.30 -4.67 7.86
C LEU A 404 -23.45 -3.67 7.85
N ILE A 405 -23.70 -3.10 6.67
CA ILE A 405 -24.87 -2.26 6.40
C ILE A 405 -25.34 -2.52 4.98
N ASP A 406 -26.64 -2.62 4.77
CA ASP A 406 -27.25 -2.63 3.44
C ASP A 406 -27.51 -1.19 3.00
N ALA A 407 -26.77 -0.70 2.01
CA ALA A 407 -26.85 0.69 1.52
C ALA A 407 -27.20 0.75 0.03
N VAL A 408 -27.90 1.81 -0.39
CA VAL A 408 -28.33 1.99 -1.78
C VAL A 408 -27.23 2.63 -2.62
N LEU A 409 -26.94 2.08 -3.80
CA LEU A 409 -26.02 2.67 -4.77
C LEU A 409 -26.58 3.99 -5.32
N MET A 410 -25.86 5.10 -5.11
CA MET A 410 -26.28 6.44 -5.55
C MET A 410 -25.51 6.91 -6.78
N TYR A 411 -24.18 6.78 -6.73
CA TYR A 411 -23.30 7.30 -7.76
C TYR A 411 -22.23 6.28 -8.14
N ALA A 412 -21.83 6.31 -9.41
CA ALA A 412 -20.81 5.46 -9.95
C ALA A 412 -19.83 6.27 -10.80
N GLN A 413 -18.54 6.13 -10.54
CA GLN A 413 -17.47 6.80 -11.28
C GLN A 413 -16.64 5.78 -12.06
N ARG A 414 -16.17 6.16 -13.26
CA ARG A 414 -15.25 5.34 -14.03
C ARG A 414 -13.95 5.10 -13.27
N GLY A 415 -13.46 3.86 -13.35
CA GLY A 415 -12.17 3.49 -12.78
C GLY A 415 -10.99 4.09 -13.55
N HIS A 416 -9.79 3.78 -13.09
CA HIS A 416 -8.55 4.15 -13.76
C HIS A 416 -7.71 2.91 -14.11
N GLY A 417 -6.81 3.03 -15.09
CA GLY A 417 -5.91 1.94 -15.50
C GLY A 417 -6.69 0.72 -16.00
N LYS A 418 -6.44 -0.48 -15.43
CA LYS A 418 -7.12 -1.73 -15.83
C LYS A 418 -8.65 -1.69 -15.77
N ARG A 419 -9.22 -0.76 -15.00
CA ARG A 419 -10.67 -0.59 -14.83
C ARG A 419 -11.23 0.63 -15.56
N SER A 420 -10.47 1.30 -16.44
CA SER A 420 -10.92 2.52 -17.13
C SER A 420 -12.20 2.35 -17.93
N SER A 421 -12.44 1.17 -18.50
CA SER A 421 -13.66 0.87 -19.24
C SER A 421 -14.90 0.67 -18.36
N TYR A 422 -14.74 0.44 -17.06
CA TYR A 422 -15.80 0.09 -16.12
C TYR A 422 -16.09 1.22 -15.13
N TYR A 423 -17.34 1.32 -14.68
CA TYR A 423 -17.67 2.00 -13.42
C TYR A 423 -17.23 1.13 -12.25
N SER A 424 -16.26 1.57 -11.45
CA SER A 424 -15.67 0.76 -10.37
C SER A 424 -15.58 1.46 -9.01
N ASP A 425 -16.03 2.71 -8.95
CA ASP A 425 -15.98 3.57 -7.78
C ASP A 425 -17.40 3.97 -7.41
N TYR A 426 -17.92 3.44 -6.31
CA TYR A 426 -19.34 3.50 -5.98
C TYR A 426 -19.59 4.29 -4.70
N THR A 427 -20.40 5.33 -4.79
CA THR A 427 -20.92 6.05 -3.63
C THR A 427 -22.28 5.49 -3.28
N PHE A 428 -22.49 5.17 -2.02
CA PHE A 428 -23.71 4.57 -1.50
C PHE A 428 -24.27 5.36 -0.31
N GLY A 429 -25.57 5.24 -0.10
CA GLY A 429 -26.31 6.01 0.90
C GLY A 429 -27.25 5.17 1.74
N CYS A 430 -27.65 5.73 2.88
CA CYS A 430 -28.69 5.21 3.76
C CYS A 430 -29.84 6.23 3.82
N TRP A 431 -31.06 5.73 4.06
CA TRP A 431 -32.23 6.58 4.23
C TRP A 431 -32.18 7.32 5.56
N ARG A 432 -32.70 8.55 5.61
CA ARG A 432 -33.01 9.28 6.84
C ARG A 432 -34.27 10.11 6.63
N GLU A 433 -34.90 10.52 7.73
CA GLU A 433 -35.93 11.57 7.65
C GLU A 433 -35.25 12.94 7.56
N ASP A 434 -35.72 13.77 6.64
CA ASP A 434 -35.31 15.17 6.53
C ASP A 434 -36.06 16.07 7.53
N GLU A 435 -35.78 17.38 7.51
CA GLU A 435 -36.41 18.35 8.42
C GLU A 435 -37.94 18.47 8.24
N ASN A 436 -38.48 18.00 7.11
CA ASN A 436 -39.90 18.00 6.81
C ASN A 436 -40.58 16.65 7.12
N GLY A 437 -39.82 15.67 7.62
CA GLY A 437 -40.30 14.30 7.86
C GLY A 437 -40.42 13.45 6.59
N GLU A 438 -39.80 13.87 5.49
CA GLU A 438 -39.73 13.08 4.26
C GLU A 438 -38.45 12.24 4.23
N ASP A 439 -38.53 11.02 3.67
CA ASP A 439 -37.36 10.17 3.55
C ASP A 439 -36.43 10.65 2.44
N GLU A 440 -35.20 10.99 2.80
CA GLU A 440 -34.13 11.32 1.86
C GLU A 440 -32.96 10.32 1.95
N LEU A 441 -32.33 10.05 0.80
CA LEU A 441 -31.16 9.21 0.72
C LEU A 441 -29.89 10.07 0.85
N VAL A 442 -29.04 9.77 1.83
CA VAL A 442 -27.80 10.52 2.07
C VAL A 442 -26.55 9.66 1.92
N PRO A 443 -25.48 10.18 1.30
CA PRO A 443 -24.25 9.41 1.11
C PRO A 443 -23.55 9.14 2.44
N VAL A 444 -23.22 7.89 2.70
CA VAL A 444 -22.55 7.43 3.93
C VAL A 444 -21.15 6.89 3.68
N GLY A 445 -20.81 6.57 2.42
CA GLY A 445 -19.48 6.09 2.08
C GLY A 445 -19.25 5.92 0.58
N LYS A 446 -18.00 5.57 0.25
CA LYS A 446 -17.56 5.24 -1.11
C LYS A 446 -16.68 3.99 -1.08
N ALA A 447 -17.00 2.99 -1.90
CA ALA A 447 -16.21 1.76 -2.04
C ALA A 447 -15.74 1.56 -3.49
N TYR A 448 -14.55 1.00 -3.64
CA TYR A 448 -13.90 0.77 -4.94
C TYR A 448 -13.41 -0.69 -5.11
N HIS A 449 -13.73 -1.56 -4.15
CA HIS A 449 -13.33 -2.96 -4.12
C HIS A 449 -14.32 -3.79 -3.29
N GLY A 450 -14.07 -5.11 -3.24
CA GLY A 450 -14.90 -6.08 -2.51
C GLY A 450 -15.79 -6.96 -3.40
N PHE A 451 -15.73 -6.74 -4.71
CA PHE A 451 -16.46 -7.50 -5.73
C PHE A 451 -15.48 -8.24 -6.65
N THR A 452 -15.95 -9.35 -7.20
CA THR A 452 -15.30 -10.13 -8.26
C THR A 452 -15.35 -9.41 -9.62
N ASP A 453 -14.55 -9.85 -10.58
CA ASP A 453 -14.61 -9.31 -11.95
C ASP A 453 -15.96 -9.59 -12.64
N GLU A 454 -16.65 -10.67 -12.25
CA GLU A 454 -17.99 -10.97 -12.74
C GLU A 454 -19.05 -10.03 -12.14
N GLU A 455 -18.96 -9.75 -10.85
CA GLU A 455 -19.81 -8.76 -10.18
C GLU A 455 -19.57 -7.35 -10.72
N LEU A 456 -18.32 -6.96 -10.98
CA LEU A 456 -18.00 -5.68 -11.63
C LEU A 456 -18.75 -5.51 -12.94
N LYS A 457 -18.80 -6.55 -13.79
CA LYS A 457 -19.56 -6.52 -15.06
C LYS A 457 -21.06 -6.37 -14.83
N LYS A 458 -21.61 -7.00 -13.77
CA LYS A 458 -23.04 -6.86 -13.41
C LYS A 458 -23.37 -5.44 -12.95
N ILE A 459 -22.55 -4.87 -12.06
CA ILE A 459 -22.74 -3.50 -11.57
C ILE A 459 -22.57 -2.50 -12.72
N ASP A 460 -21.55 -2.65 -13.57
CA ASP A 460 -21.33 -1.78 -14.72
C ASP A 460 -22.54 -1.77 -15.68
N ARG A 461 -23.12 -2.95 -15.95
CA ARG A 461 -24.36 -3.06 -16.73
C ARG A 461 -25.53 -2.34 -16.04
N TYR A 462 -25.70 -2.53 -14.73
CA TYR A 462 -26.73 -1.84 -13.97
C TYR A 462 -26.56 -0.32 -14.06
N VAL A 463 -25.35 0.20 -13.83
CA VAL A 463 -25.04 1.64 -13.89
C VAL A 463 -25.38 2.21 -15.27
N ARG A 464 -24.99 1.53 -16.36
CA ARG A 464 -25.29 1.99 -17.72
C ARG A 464 -26.79 2.03 -18.01
N ASN A 465 -27.55 1.03 -17.54
CA ASN A 465 -28.97 0.91 -17.80
C ASN A 465 -29.84 1.82 -16.90
N ASN A 466 -29.30 2.25 -15.75
CA ASN A 466 -30.05 3.01 -14.74
C ASN A 466 -29.47 4.41 -14.48
N THR A 467 -28.58 4.91 -15.35
CA THR A 467 -28.08 6.29 -15.25
C THR A 467 -29.22 7.28 -15.46
N ILE A 468 -29.40 8.19 -14.51
CA ILE A 468 -30.36 9.31 -14.61
C ILE A 468 -29.66 10.62 -15.00
N ASP A 469 -28.47 10.88 -14.43
CA ASP A 469 -27.69 12.10 -14.68
C ASP A 469 -26.21 11.82 -14.89
N ARG A 470 -25.52 12.78 -15.53
CA ARG A 470 -24.09 12.70 -15.85
C ARG A 470 -23.37 13.96 -15.38
N PHE A 471 -22.33 13.78 -14.57
CA PHE A 471 -21.47 14.85 -14.07
C PHE A 471 -20.01 14.49 -14.36
N GLY A 472 -19.54 14.84 -15.56
CA GLY A 472 -18.24 14.42 -16.07
C GLY A 472 -18.07 12.88 -16.03
N PRO A 473 -17.09 12.33 -15.28
CA PRO A 473 -16.87 10.89 -15.18
C PRO A 473 -17.85 10.17 -14.25
N VAL A 474 -18.68 10.91 -13.51
CA VAL A 474 -19.64 10.38 -12.54
C VAL A 474 -21.01 10.18 -13.19
N ARG A 475 -21.69 9.10 -12.82
CA ARG A 475 -23.08 8.80 -13.15
C ARG A 475 -23.89 8.79 -11.87
N SER A 476 -25.00 9.51 -11.87
CA SER A 476 -26.08 9.30 -10.91
C SER A 476 -26.96 8.17 -11.43
N VAL A 477 -27.32 7.22 -10.58
CA VAL A 477 -28.19 6.10 -10.95
C VAL A 477 -29.54 6.20 -10.25
N LYS A 478 -30.55 5.49 -10.75
CA LYS A 478 -31.82 5.30 -10.05
C LYS A 478 -31.56 4.77 -8.62
N ALA A 479 -32.05 5.52 -7.64
CA ALA A 479 -31.87 5.29 -6.21
C ALA A 479 -33.08 5.83 -5.42
N SER A 480 -34.30 5.46 -5.83
CA SER A 480 -35.54 5.68 -5.06
C SER A 480 -35.85 4.46 -4.19
N LYS A 481 -36.92 4.53 -3.39
CA LYS A 481 -37.40 3.40 -2.59
C LYS A 481 -37.87 2.23 -3.45
N GLU A 482 -38.45 2.53 -4.62
CA GLU A 482 -39.00 1.57 -5.57
C GLU A 482 -37.95 1.05 -6.55
N GLU A 483 -36.97 1.89 -6.91
CA GLU A 483 -35.94 1.57 -7.90
C GLU A 483 -34.55 1.91 -7.36
N GLY A 484 -33.75 0.89 -7.04
CA GLY A 484 -32.37 1.07 -6.61
C GLY A 484 -31.65 -0.27 -6.43
N LEU A 485 -30.32 -0.25 -6.52
CA LEU A 485 -29.49 -1.40 -6.22
C LEU A 485 -28.97 -1.30 -4.80
N VAL A 486 -29.30 -2.28 -3.96
CA VAL A 486 -28.77 -2.40 -2.60
C VAL A 486 -27.44 -3.16 -2.62
N LEU A 487 -26.50 -2.65 -1.85
CA LEU A 487 -25.16 -3.21 -1.64
C LEU A 487 -25.02 -3.51 -0.15
N GLU A 488 -24.66 -4.75 0.19
CA GLU A 488 -24.17 -5.04 1.53
C GLU A 488 -22.73 -4.53 1.60
N VAL A 489 -22.46 -3.60 2.52
CA VAL A 489 -21.17 -2.93 2.68
C VAL A 489 -20.56 -3.33 4.01
N ALA A 490 -19.33 -3.86 3.96
CA ALA A 490 -18.51 -4.15 5.12
C ALA A 490 -17.57 -2.98 5.44
N PHE A 491 -17.45 -2.62 6.72
CA PHE A 491 -16.57 -1.54 7.18
C PHE A 491 -15.93 -1.85 8.54
N GLU A 492 -14.84 -1.15 8.87
CA GLU A 492 -14.07 -1.40 10.11
C GLU A 492 -14.48 -0.47 11.26
N GLY A 493 -15.12 0.67 11.00
CA GLY A 493 -15.62 1.57 12.05
C GLY A 493 -16.28 2.83 11.49
N LEU A 494 -16.85 3.63 12.40
CA LEU A 494 -17.56 4.88 12.10
C LEU A 494 -17.07 6.00 13.02
N ALA A 495 -17.13 7.23 12.51
CA ALA A 495 -16.86 8.44 13.30
C ALA A 495 -17.82 9.56 12.91
N ARG A 496 -18.11 10.48 13.83
CA ARG A 496 -18.86 11.71 13.54
C ARG A 496 -18.05 12.63 12.61
N SER A 497 -18.72 13.25 11.63
CA SER A 497 -18.08 14.13 10.65
C SER A 497 -18.95 15.29 10.23
N LYS A 498 -18.45 16.52 10.42
CA LYS A 498 -19.07 17.75 9.92
C LYS A 498 -18.89 17.95 8.41
N ARG A 499 -18.07 17.13 7.74
CA ARG A 499 -17.75 17.26 6.30
C ARG A 499 -18.71 16.49 5.41
N HIS A 500 -19.43 15.51 5.96
CA HIS A 500 -20.34 14.64 5.20
C HIS A 500 -21.79 15.01 5.51
N LYS A 501 -22.66 15.05 4.49
CA LYS A 501 -24.09 15.39 4.65
C LYS A 501 -24.81 14.47 5.66
N SER A 502 -24.38 13.21 5.72
CA SER A 502 -24.88 12.20 6.66
C SER A 502 -24.40 12.38 8.10
N GLY A 503 -23.46 13.29 8.38
CA GLY A 503 -22.91 13.46 9.73
C GLY A 503 -21.94 12.34 10.15
N VAL A 504 -21.67 11.35 9.30
CA VAL A 504 -20.82 10.19 9.60
C VAL A 504 -19.70 10.03 8.57
N SER A 505 -18.59 9.41 9.00
CA SER A 505 -17.49 8.98 8.13
C SER A 505 -17.21 7.50 8.37
N MET A 506 -17.27 6.70 7.29
CA MET A 506 -17.09 5.25 7.33
C MET A 506 -15.64 4.86 7.02
N ARG A 507 -15.01 4.06 7.89
CA ARG A 507 -13.62 3.62 7.76
C ARG A 507 -13.54 2.31 6.97
N PHE A 508 -12.75 2.33 5.90
CA PHE A 508 -12.47 1.20 5.00
C PHE A 508 -13.70 0.43 4.48
N PRO A 509 -14.69 1.14 3.91
CA PRO A 509 -15.82 0.47 3.27
C PRO A 509 -15.39 -0.39 2.09
N ARG A 510 -15.98 -1.56 1.98
CA ARG A 510 -15.89 -2.45 0.82
C ARG A 510 -17.24 -3.09 0.55
N ILE A 511 -17.54 -3.37 -0.71
CA ILE A 511 -18.74 -4.14 -1.04
C ILE A 511 -18.53 -5.57 -0.55
N SER A 512 -19.43 -6.07 0.28
CA SER A 512 -19.45 -7.46 0.75
C SER A 512 -20.22 -8.35 -0.22
N ARG A 513 -21.41 -7.88 -0.62
CA ARG A 513 -22.31 -8.60 -1.54
C ARG A 513 -23.21 -7.64 -2.28
N LEU A 514 -23.63 -8.02 -3.49
CA LEU A 514 -24.72 -7.37 -4.21
C LEU A 514 -26.06 -7.94 -3.73
N ARG A 515 -26.96 -7.07 -3.23
CA ARG A 515 -28.26 -7.45 -2.69
C ARG A 515 -29.37 -7.24 -3.71
N TRP A 516 -29.30 -7.96 -4.82
CA TRP A 516 -30.36 -7.99 -5.85
C TRP A 516 -31.71 -8.47 -5.27
N ASP A 517 -31.64 -9.21 -4.16
CA ASP A 517 -32.78 -9.72 -3.41
C ASP A 517 -33.48 -8.66 -2.54
N LYS A 518 -32.85 -7.51 -2.25
CA LYS A 518 -33.35 -6.54 -1.29
C LYS A 518 -33.89 -5.28 -1.99
N PRO A 519 -35.16 -4.91 -1.79
CA PRO A 519 -35.70 -3.63 -2.25
C PRO A 519 -34.95 -2.45 -1.61
N ALA A 520 -34.81 -1.34 -2.35
CA ALA A 520 -34.10 -0.16 -1.85
C ALA A 520 -34.77 0.48 -0.63
N ALA A 521 -36.10 0.40 -0.51
CA ALA A 521 -36.84 0.84 0.67
C ALA A 521 -36.47 0.09 1.97
N GLU A 522 -35.97 -1.14 1.85
CA GLU A 522 -35.56 -1.97 3.00
C GLU A 522 -34.07 -1.84 3.31
N ALA A 523 -33.33 -0.99 2.58
CA ALA A 523 -31.97 -0.65 2.94
C ALA A 523 -31.93 -0.03 4.34
N ASP A 524 -30.82 -0.23 5.04
CA ASP A 524 -30.68 0.27 6.40
C ASP A 524 -30.70 1.81 6.41
N ARG A 525 -31.09 2.34 7.56
CA ARG A 525 -31.24 3.77 7.76
C ARG A 525 -30.03 4.37 8.45
N LEU A 526 -29.85 5.69 8.33
CA LEU A 526 -28.72 6.40 8.93
C LEU A 526 -28.65 6.20 10.44
N GLU A 527 -29.79 6.11 11.12
CA GLU A 527 -29.88 5.89 12.57
C GLU A 527 -29.24 4.55 12.98
N THR A 528 -29.27 3.55 12.08
CA THR A 528 -28.61 2.25 12.31
C THR A 528 -27.09 2.41 12.37
N LEU A 529 -26.52 3.27 11.51
CA LEU A 529 -25.09 3.59 11.54
C LEU A 529 -24.74 4.44 12.76
N GLU A 530 -25.58 5.39 13.14
CA GLU A 530 -25.34 6.24 14.31
C GLU A 530 -25.30 5.44 15.61
N ALA A 531 -26.15 4.41 15.74
CA ALA A 531 -26.15 3.50 16.87
C ALA A 531 -24.89 2.61 16.96
N MET A 532 -24.10 2.51 15.89
CA MET A 532 -22.83 1.77 15.86
C MET A 532 -21.61 2.65 16.21
N ILE A 533 -21.79 3.95 16.42
CA ILE A 533 -20.70 4.85 16.83
C ILE A 533 -20.49 4.68 18.34
N PRO A 534 -19.27 4.32 18.80
CA PRO A 534 -18.95 4.28 20.23
C PRO A 534 -19.22 5.64 20.89
N GLU A 535 -19.75 5.63 22.12
CA GLU A 535 -20.04 6.85 22.90
C GLU A 535 -18.80 7.71 23.20
#